data_AF-A0A6L6BVP3-F1
#
_entry.id   AF-A0A6L6BVP3-F1
#
_cell.length_a   1.000
_cell.length_b   1.000
_cell.length_c   1.000
_cell.angle_alpha   90.00
_cell.angle_beta   90.00
_cell.angle_gamma   90.00
#
_symmetry.space_group_name_H-M   'P 1'
#
loop_
_entity.id
_entity.type
_entity.pdbx_description
1 polymer ?
#
loop_
_entity_poly.entity_id
_entity_poly.type
_entity_poly.pdbx_seq_one_letter_code
_entity_poly.pdbx_strand_id
1 'polypeptide(L)'
;MNTSPLNPTEQAQGESAQVTTVSAPAKAQTRRFGNKVRDAGLAYLFLLPALIIFGVFAYYPLYRLFWYATHTQSRFRNKPASYVGLEQLKASLTSNDFISGLTHSGLYMLYTVPLGLLLGVMLAVSTHRRLKGIKIFQTIFSSTVASSVAVASVVFITLVNP
;
A
#
# COMPACT_ATOMS: atom_id res chain seq x y z
N MET A 1 -16.07 15.02 -75.76
CA MET A 1 -17.36 15.69 -75.49
C MET A 1 -18.10 14.87 -74.44
N ASN A 2 -18.51 15.53 -73.36
CA ASN A 2 -19.39 15.08 -72.27
C ASN A 2 -18.81 14.15 -71.18
N THR A 3 -18.35 14.77 -70.10
CA THR A 3 -18.22 14.20 -68.75
C THR A 3 -19.23 14.90 -67.86
N SER A 4 -20.14 14.16 -67.23
CA SER A 4 -20.75 14.60 -65.97
C SER A 4 -21.09 13.38 -65.09
N PRO A 5 -20.76 13.43 -63.79
CA PRO A 5 -20.62 12.24 -62.95
C PRO A 5 -21.82 12.02 -62.01
N LEU A 6 -21.80 10.85 -61.39
CA LEU A 6 -22.77 10.24 -60.50
C LEU A 6 -23.24 11.13 -59.33
N ASN A 7 -24.53 11.00 -59.05
CA ASN A 7 -25.31 11.58 -57.96
C ASN A 7 -24.79 11.16 -56.55
N PRO A 8 -24.46 12.08 -55.62
CA PRO A 8 -23.92 11.72 -54.30
C PRO A 8 -24.93 11.47 -53.16
N THR A 9 -26.26 11.44 -53.38
CA THR A 9 -27.21 11.60 -52.25
C THR A 9 -27.89 10.36 -51.66
N GLU A 10 -27.67 9.13 -52.13
CA GLU A 10 -28.67 8.07 -51.81
C GLU A 10 -28.33 6.92 -50.85
N GLN A 11 -27.10 6.57 -50.45
CA GLN A 11 -26.92 5.19 -49.91
C GLN A 11 -26.03 4.94 -48.68
N ALA A 12 -25.79 5.89 -47.77
CA ALA A 12 -24.97 5.55 -46.59
C ALA A 12 -25.35 6.21 -45.25
N GLN A 13 -26.64 6.43 -44.95
CA GLN A 13 -27.08 6.90 -43.62
C GLN A 13 -28.27 6.11 -43.01
N GLY A 14 -28.55 4.90 -43.50
CA GLY A 14 -29.70 4.10 -43.06
C GLY A 14 -29.46 3.06 -41.95
N GLU A 15 -28.27 2.97 -41.35
CA GLU A 15 -27.94 1.86 -40.45
C GLU A 15 -27.53 2.36 -39.05
N SER A 16 -28.51 2.89 -38.32
CA SER A 16 -28.40 3.20 -36.89
C SER A 16 -29.63 2.64 -36.18
N ALA A 17 -29.38 1.89 -35.10
CA ALA A 17 -30.34 1.47 -34.07
C ALA A 17 -31.16 0.18 -34.32
N GLN A 18 -30.50 -0.98 -34.32
CA GLN A 18 -31.07 -2.16 -33.65
C GLN A 18 -30.65 -2.16 -32.18
N VAL A 19 -31.53 -1.63 -31.33
CA VAL A 19 -31.50 -1.86 -29.87
C VAL A 19 -32.21 -3.17 -29.63
N THR A 20 -31.45 -4.27 -29.55
CA THR A 20 -32.00 -5.56 -29.10
C THR A 20 -32.30 -5.47 -27.61
N THR A 21 -33.56 -5.21 -27.28
CA THR A 21 -34.13 -5.42 -25.96
C THR A 21 -34.15 -6.91 -25.65
N VAL A 22 -33.07 -7.44 -25.05
CA VAL A 22 -33.11 -8.77 -24.42
C VAL A 22 -33.75 -8.60 -23.03
N SER A 23 -35.05 -8.89 -23.00
CA SER A 23 -35.89 -8.98 -21.81
C SER A 23 -35.37 -10.03 -20.83
N ALA A 24 -35.16 -9.64 -19.58
CA ALA A 24 -34.77 -10.50 -18.47
C ALA A 24 -35.95 -11.34 -17.94
N PRO A 25 -35.77 -12.61 -17.52
CA PRO A 25 -36.74 -13.30 -16.69
C PRO A 25 -36.46 -13.01 -15.21
N ALA A 26 -37.21 -12.05 -14.66
CA ALA A 26 -37.26 -11.75 -13.23
C ALA A 26 -38.26 -12.67 -12.52
N LYS A 27 -37.85 -13.89 -12.11
CA LYS A 27 -38.62 -14.66 -11.09
C LYS A 27 -37.82 -15.81 -10.44
N ALA A 28 -36.95 -15.50 -9.48
CA ALA A 28 -36.43 -16.50 -8.54
C ALA A 28 -35.91 -15.89 -7.22
N GLN A 29 -36.46 -14.76 -6.78
CA GLN A 29 -35.83 -13.95 -5.71
C GLN A 29 -36.50 -14.07 -4.32
N THR A 30 -37.52 -14.91 -4.16
CA THR A 30 -38.40 -14.84 -2.97
C THR A 30 -38.09 -15.82 -1.84
N ARG A 31 -36.93 -16.50 -1.84
CA ARG A 31 -36.49 -17.36 -0.71
C ARG A 31 -35.18 -16.93 -0.05
N ARG A 32 -34.74 -15.68 -0.23
CA ARG A 32 -33.41 -15.19 0.19
C ARG A 32 -33.37 -14.29 1.43
N PHE A 33 -34.47 -14.11 2.16
CA PHE A 33 -34.49 -13.21 3.33
C PHE A 33 -34.31 -13.92 4.68
N GLY A 34 -34.92 -15.09 4.89
CA GLY A 34 -34.75 -15.87 6.14
C GLY A 34 -33.35 -16.48 6.29
N ASN A 35 -32.63 -16.68 5.18
CA ASN A 35 -31.26 -17.19 5.20
C ASN A 35 -30.23 -16.10 5.49
N LYS A 36 -30.51 -14.81 5.28
CA LYS A 36 -29.53 -13.73 5.49
C LYS A 36 -29.01 -13.63 6.92
N VAL A 37 -29.82 -13.97 7.93
CA VAL A 37 -29.41 -13.96 9.34
C VAL A 37 -28.57 -15.19 9.69
N ARG A 38 -28.85 -16.36 9.11
CA ARG A 38 -28.03 -17.58 9.26
C ARG A 38 -26.72 -17.45 8.47
N ASP A 39 -26.78 -16.87 7.27
CA ASP A 39 -25.63 -16.57 6.40
C ASP A 39 -24.75 -15.49 7.04
N ALA A 40 -25.33 -14.46 7.68
CA ALA A 40 -24.57 -13.48 8.44
C ALA A 40 -23.90 -14.11 9.67
N GLY A 41 -24.60 -14.98 10.41
CA GLY A 41 -24.01 -15.71 11.54
C GLY A 41 -22.82 -16.59 11.12
N LEU A 42 -22.93 -17.30 9.99
CA LEU A 42 -21.83 -18.08 9.41
C LEU A 42 -20.69 -17.19 8.89
N ALA A 43 -21.01 -16.05 8.28
CA ALA A 43 -20.02 -15.06 7.84
C ALA A 43 -19.24 -14.48 9.02
N TYR A 44 -19.91 -14.14 10.12
CA TYR A 44 -19.27 -13.72 11.36
C TYR A 44 -18.44 -14.86 11.95
N LEU A 45 -18.91 -16.11 11.95
CA LEU A 45 -18.13 -17.25 12.45
C LEU A 45 -16.84 -17.50 11.65
N PHE A 46 -16.87 -17.28 10.33
CA PHE A 46 -15.67 -17.34 9.48
C PHE A 46 -14.76 -16.12 9.64
N LEU A 47 -15.34 -14.95 9.95
CA LEU A 47 -14.59 -13.72 10.22
C LEU A 47 -13.95 -13.71 11.62
N LEU A 48 -14.59 -14.39 12.58
CA LEU A 48 -14.20 -14.43 13.99
C LEU A 48 -12.76 -14.92 14.21
N PRO A 49 -12.25 -16.02 13.62
CA PRO A 49 -10.86 -16.43 13.79
C PRO A 49 -9.87 -15.39 13.22
N ALA A 50 -10.19 -14.78 12.07
CA ALA A 50 -9.37 -13.71 11.51
C ALA A 50 -9.36 -12.47 12.40
N LEU A 51 -10.53 -12.09 12.96
CA LEU A 51 -10.68 -10.97 13.88
C LEU A 51 -9.96 -11.22 15.22
N ILE A 52 -10.00 -12.44 15.74
CA ILE A 52 -9.27 -12.82 16.95
C ILE A 52 -7.77 -12.74 16.72
N ILE A 53 -7.27 -13.32 15.63
CA ILE A 53 -5.83 -13.27 15.32
C ILE A 53 -5.38 -11.83 15.13
N PHE A 54 -6.12 -11.04 14.35
CA PHE A 54 -5.83 -9.62 14.15
C PHE A 54 -5.90 -8.84 15.46
N GLY A 55 -6.96 -9.05 16.24
CA GLY A 55 -7.17 -8.39 17.53
C GLY A 55 -6.07 -8.72 18.52
N VAL A 56 -5.70 -9.98 18.66
CA VAL A 56 -4.59 -10.38 19.53
C VAL A 56 -3.29 -9.79 19.02
N PHE A 57 -2.94 -9.94 17.74
CA PHE A 57 -1.67 -9.44 17.22
C PHE A 57 -1.55 -7.92 17.15
N ALA A 58 -2.66 -7.18 17.02
CA ALA A 58 -2.64 -5.72 17.02
C ALA A 58 -2.81 -5.14 18.42
N TYR A 59 -3.79 -5.63 19.18
CA TYR A 59 -4.14 -5.11 20.50
C TYR A 59 -3.15 -5.53 21.58
N TYR A 60 -2.58 -6.74 21.50
CA TYR A 60 -1.58 -7.19 22.47
C TYR A 60 -0.32 -6.32 22.50
N PRO A 61 0.38 -6.05 21.38
CA PRO A 61 1.53 -5.15 21.41
C PRO A 61 1.13 -3.70 21.72
N LEU A 62 -0.05 -3.25 21.31
CA LEU A 62 -0.54 -1.91 21.61
C LEU A 62 -0.78 -1.73 23.12
N TYR A 63 -1.44 -2.69 23.77
CA TYR A 63 -1.64 -2.70 25.21
C TYR A 63 -0.30 -2.75 25.96
N ARG A 64 0.62 -3.61 25.52
CA ARG A 64 1.98 -3.66 26.09
C ARG A 64 2.71 -2.33 25.91
N LEU A 65 2.61 -1.70 24.75
CA LEU A 65 3.23 -0.40 24.49
C LEU A 65 2.68 0.67 25.42
N PHE A 66 1.36 0.72 25.63
CA PHE A 66 0.74 1.63 26.58
C PHE A 66 1.22 1.37 28.00
N TRP A 67 1.28 0.10 28.42
CA TRP A 67 1.81 -0.30 29.73
C TRP A 67 3.27 0.13 29.92
N TYR A 68 4.13 -0.04 28.90
CA TYR A 68 5.52 0.40 28.94
C TYR A 68 5.65 1.94 28.90
N ALA A 69 4.75 2.64 28.22
CA ALA A 69 4.76 4.10 28.19
C ALA A 69 4.45 4.72 29.56
N THR A 70 3.71 4.01 30.43
CA THR A 70 3.35 4.49 31.78
C THR A 70 4.24 3.97 32.92
N HIS A 71 5.13 3.01 32.65
CA HIS A 71 5.96 2.37 33.68
C HIS A 71 7.45 2.48 33.37
N THR A 72 8.22 3.02 34.32
CA THR A 72 9.68 3.01 34.25
C THR A 72 10.23 1.65 34.58
N GLN A 73 10.70 0.97 33.54
CA GLN A 73 11.59 -0.17 33.65
C GLN A 73 13.01 0.36 33.87
N SER A 74 13.55 0.19 35.07
CA SER A 74 14.97 0.46 35.30
C SER A 74 15.79 -0.52 34.46
N ARG A 75 16.79 -0.03 33.73
CA ARG A 75 17.73 -0.89 32.97
C ARG A 75 18.48 -1.88 33.85
N PHE A 76 18.50 -1.65 35.17
CA PHE A 76 19.04 -2.58 36.15
C PHE A 76 17.91 -3.34 36.83
N ARG A 77 17.98 -4.67 36.75
CA ARG A 77 16.99 -5.65 37.25
C ARG A 77 16.74 -5.62 38.77
N ASN A 78 17.37 -4.67 39.48
CA ASN A 78 17.41 -4.58 40.95
C ASN A 78 16.48 -3.49 41.50
N LYS A 79 15.73 -2.77 40.66
CA LYS A 79 14.71 -1.82 41.11
C LYS A 79 13.33 -2.24 40.61
N PRO A 80 12.29 -2.26 41.47
CA PRO A 80 10.93 -2.54 41.04
C PRO A 80 10.49 -1.48 40.02
N ALA A 81 9.71 -1.92 39.02
CA ALA A 81 9.13 -1.00 38.05
C ALA A 81 8.26 0.03 38.78
N SER A 82 8.63 1.31 38.67
CA SER A 82 7.87 2.39 39.31
C SER A 82 6.82 2.91 38.34
N TYR A 83 5.59 3.04 38.82
CA TYR A 83 4.53 3.72 38.08
C TYR A 83 4.80 5.21 38.10
N VAL A 84 5.19 5.76 36.95
CA VAL A 84 5.52 7.18 36.76
C VAL A 84 4.48 7.90 35.88
N GLY A 85 3.43 7.19 35.46
CA GLY A 85 2.39 7.74 34.60
C GLY A 85 2.97 8.30 33.29
N LEU A 86 2.55 9.50 32.89
CA LEU A 86 2.95 10.13 31.62
C LEU A 86 4.33 10.81 31.66
N GLU A 87 5.02 10.81 32.80
CA GLU A 87 6.32 11.47 32.95
C GLU A 87 7.38 10.82 32.04
N GLN A 88 7.36 9.49 31.92
CA GLN A 88 8.27 8.76 31.03
C GLN A 88 8.08 9.16 29.57
N LEU A 89 6.83 9.24 29.11
CA LEU A 89 6.51 9.66 27.76
C LEU A 89 7.02 11.08 27.48
N LYS A 90 6.80 12.01 28.42
CA LYS A 90 7.29 13.40 28.31
C LYS A 90 8.82 13.46 28.28
N ALA A 91 9.50 12.68 29.12
CA ALA A 91 10.96 12.61 29.17
C ALA A 91 11.54 12.06 27.86
N SER A 92 10.93 11.01 27.29
CA SER A 92 11.36 10.46 26.01
C SER A 92 11.14 11.44 24.85
N LEU A 93 9.99 12.11 24.79
CA LEU A 93 9.66 13.07 23.73
C LEU A 93 10.49 14.36 23.77
N THR A 94 10.94 14.76 24.97
CA THR A 94 11.74 15.99 25.17
C THR A 94 13.24 15.69 25.16
N SER A 95 13.63 14.42 25.07
CA SER A 95 15.04 14.04 25.03
C SER A 95 15.73 14.57 23.77
N ASN A 96 16.95 15.07 23.91
CA ASN A 96 17.75 15.56 22.78
C ASN A 96 17.96 14.48 21.73
N ASP A 97 18.09 13.22 22.15
CA ASP A 97 18.23 12.07 21.24
C ASP A 97 16.98 11.88 20.37
N PHE A 98 15.77 12.05 20.94
CA PHE A 98 14.53 11.96 20.18
C PHE A 98 14.40 13.11 19.17
N ILE A 99 14.67 14.34 19.58
CA ILE A 99 14.60 15.51 18.69
C ILE A 99 15.66 15.45 17.58
N SER A 100 16.88 15.04 17.93
CA SER A 100 17.96 14.80 16.96
C SER A 100 17.56 13.69 15.98
N GLY A 101 17.08 12.55 16.47
CA GLY A 101 16.61 11.44 15.64
C GLY A 101 15.45 11.83 14.71
N LEU A 102 14.50 12.63 15.21
CA LEU A 102 13.40 13.16 14.42
C LEU A 102 13.90 14.11 13.33
N THR A 103 14.85 14.98 13.66
CA THR A 103 15.46 15.91 12.70
C THR A 103 16.23 15.15 11.64
N HIS A 104 17.04 14.15 12.01
CA HIS A 104 17.78 13.32 11.07
C HIS A 104 16.86 12.52 10.15
N SER A 105 15.82 11.90 10.71
CA SER A 105 14.83 11.14 9.92
C SER A 105 14.04 12.06 8.99
N GLY A 106 13.66 13.25 9.48
CA GLY A 106 12.97 14.27 8.70
C GLY A 106 13.84 14.80 7.55
N LEU A 107 15.10 15.13 7.81
CA LEU A 107 16.06 15.53 6.77
C LEU A 107 16.28 14.40 5.76
N TYR A 108 16.46 13.16 6.24
CA TYR A 108 16.61 12.00 5.36
C TYR A 108 15.40 11.85 4.44
N MET A 109 14.17 11.93 4.97
CA MET A 109 12.95 11.85 4.18
C MET A 109 12.84 13.02 3.19
N LEU A 110 13.21 14.23 3.63
CA LEU A 110 13.22 15.44 2.79
C LEU A 110 14.21 15.33 1.63
N TYR A 111 15.31 14.61 1.75
CA TYR A 111 16.23 14.37 0.63
C TYR A 111 15.82 13.16 -0.21
N THR A 112 15.49 12.04 0.42
CA THR A 112 15.24 10.77 -0.27
C THR A 112 13.93 10.75 -1.04
N VAL A 113 12.86 11.35 -0.52
CA VAL A 113 11.55 11.38 -1.20
C VAL A 113 11.61 12.17 -2.51
N PRO A 114 12.06 13.45 -2.56
CA PRO A 114 12.11 14.17 -3.83
C PRO A 114 13.18 13.60 -4.76
N LEU A 115 14.31 13.11 -4.25
CA LEU A 115 15.31 12.45 -5.09
C LEU A 115 14.74 11.17 -5.72
N GLY A 116 14.06 10.34 -4.94
CA GLY A 116 13.39 9.14 -5.42
C GLY A 116 12.28 9.47 -6.43
N LEU A 117 11.50 10.53 -6.19
CA LEU A 117 10.48 10.99 -7.11
C LEU A 117 11.10 11.52 -8.43
N LEU A 118 12.15 12.32 -8.34
CA LEU A 118 12.86 12.87 -9.50
C LEU A 118 13.45 11.74 -10.35
N LEU A 119 14.14 10.78 -9.72
CA LEU A 119 14.67 9.61 -10.40
C LEU A 119 13.56 8.75 -11.01
N GLY A 120 12.48 8.49 -10.26
CA GLY A 120 11.34 7.72 -10.74
C GLY A 120 10.68 8.36 -11.97
N VAL A 121 10.48 9.68 -11.94
CA VAL A 121 9.94 10.44 -13.08
C VAL A 121 10.91 10.48 -14.25
N MET A 122 12.21 10.70 -14.01
CA MET A 122 13.24 10.65 -15.06
C MET A 122 13.26 9.29 -15.76
N LEU A 123 13.21 8.20 -14.99
CA LEU A 123 13.13 6.84 -15.53
C LEU A 123 11.83 6.63 -16.32
N ALA A 124 10.69 7.09 -15.79
CA ALA A 124 9.39 6.97 -16.47
C ALA A 124 9.37 7.71 -17.82
N VAL A 125 9.90 8.94 -17.87
CA VAL A 125 9.99 9.75 -19.09
C VAL A 125 10.97 9.13 -20.09
N SER A 126 12.13 8.64 -19.62
CA SER A 126 13.12 7.95 -20.46
C SER A 126 12.54 6.67 -21.08
N THR A 127 11.69 5.96 -20.33
CA THR A 127 10.98 4.75 -20.78
C THR A 127 9.89 5.08 -21.80
N HIS A 128 9.20 6.21 -21.68
CA HIS A 128 8.15 6.65 -22.61
C HIS A 128 8.68 6.88 -24.03
N ARG A 129 9.96 7.22 -24.17
CA ARG A 129 10.63 7.51 -25.44
C ARG A 129 11.09 6.23 -26.14
N ARG A 130 10.16 5.32 -26.46
CA ARG A 130 10.28 4.23 -27.46
C ARG A 130 11.67 3.55 -27.59
N LEU A 131 12.33 3.20 -26.50
CA LEU A 131 13.50 2.33 -26.57
C LEU A 131 13.01 0.88 -26.59
N LYS A 132 13.31 0.16 -27.67
CA LYS A 132 12.92 -1.24 -27.96
C LYS A 132 13.38 -2.29 -26.89
N GLY A 133 13.89 -1.86 -25.73
CA GLY A 133 14.43 -2.68 -24.64
C GLY A 133 13.70 -2.57 -23.29
N ILE A 134 12.48 -2.01 -23.25
CA ILE A 134 11.67 -1.82 -22.03
C ILE A 134 11.63 -3.06 -21.12
N LYS A 135 11.54 -4.27 -21.70
CA LYS A 135 11.51 -5.51 -20.91
C LYS A 135 12.82 -5.78 -20.15
N ILE A 136 13.97 -5.47 -20.72
CA ILE A 136 15.28 -5.74 -20.09
C ILE A 136 15.51 -4.76 -18.93
N PHE A 137 15.18 -3.48 -19.12
CA PHE A 137 15.25 -2.48 -18.05
C PHE A 137 14.28 -2.81 -16.91
N GLN A 138 13.05 -3.25 -17.24
CA GLN A 138 12.06 -3.68 -16.25
C GLN A 138 12.51 -4.93 -15.48
N THR A 139 13.13 -5.92 -16.14
CA THR A 139 13.62 -7.14 -15.48
C THR A 139 14.77 -6.83 -14.51
N ILE A 140 15.74 -5.99 -14.90
CA ILE A 140 16.86 -5.63 -14.03
C ILE A 140 16.36 -4.82 -12.83
N PHE A 141 15.49 -3.83 -13.06
CA PHE A 141 14.95 -3.01 -11.98
C PHE A 141 14.08 -3.83 -11.01
N SER A 142 13.23 -4.72 -11.54
CA SER A 142 12.42 -5.64 -10.73
C SER A 142 13.28 -6.64 -9.95
N SER A 143 14.41 -7.09 -10.51
CA SER A 143 15.34 -7.98 -9.81
C SER A 143 16.09 -7.27 -8.68
N THR A 144 16.46 -5.99 -8.85
CA THR A 144 17.14 -5.22 -7.81
C THR A 144 16.21 -4.84 -6.67
N VAL A 145 14.95 -4.49 -6.96
CA VAL A 145 13.93 -4.29 -5.90
C VAL A 145 13.62 -5.59 -5.16
N ALA A 146 13.74 -6.74 -5.85
CA ALA A 146 13.64 -8.06 -5.21
C ALA A 146 14.88 -8.42 -4.37
N SER A 147 16.04 -7.82 -4.62
CA SER A 147 17.22 -7.98 -3.76
C SER A 147 16.96 -7.35 -2.40
N SER A 148 16.93 -8.20 -1.37
CA SER A 148 16.68 -7.78 0.02
C SER A 148 17.64 -6.67 0.46
N VAL A 149 17.10 -5.68 1.18
CA VAL A 149 17.86 -4.61 1.83
C VAL A 149 19.02 -5.16 2.66
N ALA A 150 18.85 -6.35 3.25
CA ALA A 150 19.88 -7.04 4.02
C ALA A 150 21.16 -7.33 3.21
N VAL A 151 21.03 -7.76 1.94
CA VAL A 151 22.19 -8.06 1.08
C VAL A 151 22.93 -6.77 0.73
N ALA A 152 22.21 -5.70 0.43
CA ALA A 152 22.79 -4.39 0.17
C ALA A 152 23.57 -3.87 1.39
N SER A 153 23.04 -4.04 2.61
CA SER A 153 23.74 -3.68 3.84
C SER A 153 25.05 -4.46 4.02
N VAL A 154 25.07 -5.76 3.73
CA VAL A 154 26.29 -6.60 3.84
C VAL A 154 27.34 -6.15 2.83
N VAL A 155 26.96 -5.92 1.57
CA VAL A 155 27.90 -5.46 0.53
C VAL A 155 28.48 -4.09 0.89
N PHE A 156 27.66 -3.17 1.38
CA PHE A 156 28.12 -1.85 1.79
C PHE A 156 29.12 -1.93 2.96
N ILE A 157 28.87 -2.81 3.94
CA ILE A 157 29.78 -2.98 5.08
C ILE A 157 31.13 -3.56 4.65
N THR A 158 31.13 -4.49 3.70
CA THR A 158 32.37 -5.06 3.13
C THR A 158 33.16 -4.09 2.24
N LEU A 159 32.51 -3.01 1.77
CA LEU A 159 33.13 -1.99 0.92
C LEU A 159 33.68 -0.82 1.73
N VAL A 160 33.05 -0.51 2.87
CA VAL A 160 33.45 0.58 3.78
C VAL A 160 34.50 0.13 4.80
N ASN A 161 34.52 -1.17 5.14
CA ASN A 161 35.54 -1.77 5.99
C ASN A 161 36.43 -2.66 5.10
N PRO A 162 37.65 -2.21 4.72
CA PRO A 162 38.54 -3.00 3.88
C PRO A 162 38.98 -4.30 4.55
#